data_AF-A0A355S284-F1
#
_entry.id   AF-A0A355S284-F1
#
_cell.length_a   1.000
_cell.length_b   1.000
_cell.length_c   1.000
_cell.angle_alpha   90.00
_cell.angle_beta   90.00
_cell.angle_gamma   90.00
#
_symmetry.space_group_name_H-M   'P 1'
#
loop_
_entity.id
_entity.type
_entity.pdbx_description
1 polymer ?
#
loop_
_entity_poly.entity_id
_entity_poly.type
_entity_poly.pdbx_seq_one_letter_code
_entity_poly.pdbx_strand_id
1 'polypeptide(L)' 'MPGVIDADGLNILAQDIKMLYNAKSAIIVTPHPGEAARLLGKTVKEIQSNRIGWAKRLSEEYGVVAV' A
#
# COMPACT_ATOMS: atom_id res chain seq x y z
N MET A 1 -14.13 2.89 11.00
CA MET A 1 -13.36 2.29 12.12
C MET A 1 -11.94 2.08 11.63
N PRO A 2 -10.91 2.43 12.40
CA PRO A 2 -9.53 2.19 12.00
C PRO A 2 -9.27 0.70 11.68
N GLY A 3 -8.37 0.41 10.76
CA GLY A 3 -8.10 -0.96 10.33
C GLY A 3 -6.66 -1.18 9.86
N VAL A 4 -6.20 -2.42 9.97
CA VAL A 4 -4.91 -2.90 9.43
C VAL A 4 -5.21 -3.91 8.33
N ILE A 5 -4.59 -3.73 7.16
CA ILE A 5 -4.74 -4.63 6.00
C ILE A 5 -3.37 -5.25 5.70
N ASP A 6 -3.35 -6.58 5.60
CA ASP A 6 -2.13 -7.37 5.37
C ASP A 6 -2.42 -8.55 4.44
N ALA A 7 -1.35 -9.16 3.91
CA ALA A 7 -1.37 -10.39 3.12
C ALA A 7 -2.41 -10.36 1.98
N ASP A 8 -3.35 -11.31 1.97
CA ASP A 8 -4.37 -11.41 0.92
C ASP A 8 -5.30 -10.20 0.84
N GLY A 9 -5.48 -9.47 1.95
CA GLY A 9 -6.18 -8.19 1.93
C GLY A 9 -5.48 -7.18 1.02
N LEU A 10 -4.15 -7.16 1.01
CA LEU A 10 -3.35 -6.31 0.11
C LEU A 10 -3.38 -6.80 -1.33
N ASN A 11 -3.42 -8.13 -1.55
CA ASN A 11 -3.56 -8.69 -2.90
C ASN A 11 -4.90 -8.33 -3.55
N ILE A 12 -6.00 -8.36 -2.78
CA ILE A 12 -7.32 -7.92 -3.25
C ILE A 12 -7.31 -6.42 -3.47
N LEU A 13 -6.77 -5.65 -2.52
CA LEU A 13 -6.68 -4.21 -2.62
C LEU A 13 -5.89 -3.75 -3.85
N ALA A 14 -4.86 -4.49 -4.27
CA ALA A 14 -4.09 -4.17 -5.47
C ALA A 14 -4.90 -4.20 -6.77
N GLN A 15 -6.09 -4.80 -6.79
CA GLN A 15 -7.00 -4.76 -7.95
C GLN A 15 -7.67 -3.40 -8.11
N ASP A 16 -7.94 -2.69 -7.01
CA ASP A 16 -8.46 -1.32 -7.02
C ASP A 16 -8.07 -0.57 -5.74
N ILE A 17 -6.81 -0.16 -5.66
CA ILE A 17 -6.25 0.53 -4.48
C ILE A 17 -6.94 1.88 -4.22
N LYS A 18 -7.58 2.46 -5.23
CA LYS A 18 -8.29 3.74 -5.15
C LYS A 18 -9.50 3.69 -4.23
N MET A 19 -10.00 2.49 -3.88
CA MET A 19 -11.05 2.36 -2.87
C MET A 19 -10.67 2.96 -1.51
N LEU A 20 -9.36 3.06 -1.21
CA LEU A 20 -8.85 3.70 0.00
C LEU A 20 -9.19 5.19 0.10
N TYR A 21 -9.42 5.89 -1.02
CA TYR A 21 -9.83 7.30 -1.00
C TYR A 21 -11.14 7.53 -0.25
N ASN A 22 -11.99 6.51 -0.16
CA ASN A 22 -13.28 6.59 0.51
C ASN A 22 -13.20 6.19 1.99
N ALA A 23 -12.02 5.82 2.49
CA ALA A 23 -11.85 5.41 3.88
C ALA A 23 -12.11 6.60 4.82
N LYS A 24 -13.10 6.47 5.69
CA LYS A 24 -13.47 7.50 6.69
C LYS A 24 -12.64 7.45 7.98
N SER A 25 -11.65 6.57 8.03
CA SER A 25 -10.81 6.34 9.21
C SER A 25 -9.45 5.82 8.78
N ALA A 26 -8.44 6.00 9.65
CA ALA A 26 -7.07 5.61 9.37
C ALA A 26 -6.96 4.11 8.99
N ILE A 27 -6.25 3.85 7.90
CA ILE A 27 -5.90 2.51 7.44
C ILE A 27 -4.37 2.37 7.50
N ILE A 28 -3.93 1.27 8.09
CA ILE A 28 -2.52 0.85 8.11
C ILE A 28 -2.37 -0.31 7.13
N VAL A 29 -1.35 -0.26 6.28
CA VAL A 29 -0.97 -1.35 5.37
C VAL A 29 0.44 -1.82 5.69
N THR A 30 0.69 -3.13 5.61
CA THR A 30 1.98 -3.75 5.95
C THR A 30 2.60 -4.51 4.76
N PRO A 31 2.70 -3.89 3.56
CA PRO A 31 3.10 -4.63 2.38
C PRO A 31 4.56 -5.07 2.42
N HIS A 32 4.80 -6.36 2.18
CA HIS A 32 6.13 -6.82 1.79
C HIS A 32 6.48 -6.28 0.38
N PRO A 33 7.76 -6.28 -0.07
CA PRO A 33 8.14 -5.67 -1.36
C PRO A 33 7.34 -6.15 -2.58
N GLY A 34 6.93 -7.43 -2.60
CA GLY A 34 6.03 -7.98 -3.63
C GLY A 34 4.62 -7.39 -3.64
N GLU A 35 4.00 -7.15 -2.48
CA GLU A 35 2.68 -6.54 -2.37
C GLU A 35 2.74 -5.06 -2.70
N ALA A 36 3.77 -4.35 -2.20
CA ALA A 36 4.00 -2.95 -2.54
C ALA A 36 4.17 -2.76 -4.06
N ALA A 37 4.91 -3.69 -4.70
CA ALA A 37 5.08 -3.71 -6.15
C ALA A 37 3.73 -3.85 -6.88
N ARG A 38 2.85 -4.75 -6.42
CA ARG A 38 1.50 -4.91 -6.99
C ARG A 38 0.63 -3.67 -6.77
N LEU A 39 0.59 -3.15 -5.54
CA LEU A 39 -0.19 -1.98 -5.16
C LEU A 39 0.19 -0.73 -5.97
N LEU A 40 1.48 -0.55 -6.27
CA LEU A 40 2.01 0.63 -6.97
C LEU A 40 2.20 0.42 -8.48
N GLY A 41 1.92 -0.76 -9.02
CA GLY A 41 2.18 -1.09 -10.43
C GLY A 41 3.67 -0.99 -10.78
N LYS A 42 4.55 -1.46 -9.90
CA LYS A 42 6.02 -1.44 -10.02
C LYS A 42 6.60 -2.84 -9.98
N THR A 43 7.88 -2.94 -10.32
CA THR A 43 8.65 -4.16 -10.09
C THR A 43 9.17 -4.20 -8.66
N VAL A 44 9.39 -5.42 -8.13
CA VAL A 44 10.05 -5.60 -6.82
C VAL A 44 11.42 -4.93 -6.80
N LYS A 45 12.15 -4.92 -7.94
CA LYS A 45 13.45 -4.26 -8.06
C LYS A 45 13.35 -2.75 -7.85
N GLU A 46 12.34 -2.09 -8.44
CA GLU A 46 12.08 -0.66 -8.20
C GLU A 46 11.71 -0.39 -6.74
N ILE A 47 10.87 -1.24 -6.13
CA ILE A 47 10.51 -1.08 -4.71
C ILE A 47 11.77 -1.19 -3.82
N GLN A 48 12.58 -2.21 -4.06
CA GLN A 48 13.79 -2.47 -3.26
C GLN A 48 14.86 -1.39 -3.42
N SER A 49 14.94 -0.71 -4.58
CA SER A 49 15.94 0.35 -4.78
C SER A 49 15.67 1.60 -3.95
N ASN A 50 14.42 1.82 -3.49
CA ASN A 50 14.07 2.94 -2.60
C ASN A 50 12.83 2.63 -1.73
N ARG A 51 12.96 1.67 -0.80
CA ARG A 51 11.84 1.22 0.04
C ARG A 51 11.13 2.36 0.78
N ILE A 52 11.89 3.26 1.38
CA ILE A 52 11.33 4.39 2.15
C ILE A 52 10.58 5.36 1.23
N GLY A 53 11.13 5.66 0.06
CA GLY A 53 10.46 6.52 -0.92
C GLY A 53 9.13 5.95 -1.42
N TRP A 54 9.08 4.64 -1.65
CA TRP A 54 7.84 3.98 -2.07
C TRP A 54 6.80 3.86 -0.96
N ALA A 55 7.22 3.57 0.28
CA ALA A 55 6.33 3.59 1.44
C ALA A 55 5.73 4.99 1.64
N LYS A 56 6.56 6.04 1.55
CA LYS A 56 6.09 7.43 1.61
C LYS A 56 5.10 7.75 0.50
N ARG A 57 5.38 7.32 -0.73
CA ARG A 57 4.45 7.52 -1.86
C ARG A 57 3.13 6.78 -1.65
N LEU A 58 3.12 5.56 -1.13
CA LEU A 58 1.88 4.86 -0.76
C LEU A 58 1.04 5.70 0.21
N SER A 59 1.68 6.27 1.23
CA SER A 59 1.01 7.12 2.20
C SER A 59 0.47 8.42 1.60
N GLU A 60 1.27 9.12 0.81
CA GLU A 60 0.88 10.39 0.19
C GLU A 60 -0.19 10.21 -0.89
N GLU A 61 -0.08 9.16 -1.69
CA GLU A 61 -0.97 8.92 -2.82
C GLU A 61 -2.32 8.36 -2.38
N TYR A 62 -2.37 7.49 -1.35
CA TYR A 62 -3.60 6.78 -0.97
C TYR A 62 -4.13 7.12 0.42
N GLY A 63 -3.48 8.04 1.15
CA GLY A 63 -3.94 8.49 2.48
C GLY A 63 -3.87 7.41 3.57
N VAL A 64 -2.93 6.45 3.43
CA VAL A 64 -2.74 5.35 4.38
C VAL A 64 -1.44 5.48 5.16
N VAL A 65 -1.32 4.76 6.26
CA VAL A 65 -0.02 4.55 6.93
C VAL A 65 0.60 3.28 6.34
N ALA A 66 1.76 3.40 5.71
CA ALA A 66 2.53 2.25 5.23
C ALA A 66 3.64 1.89 6.24
N VAL A 67 3.73 0.61 6.62
CA VAL A 67 4.71 0.06 7.56
C VAL A 67 5.59 -0.98 6.88
#